data_AF-I3RAR0-F1
#
_entry.id   AF-I3RAR0-F1
#
_cell.length_a   1.000
_cell.length_b   1.000
_cell.length_c   1.000
_cell.angle_alpha   90.00
_cell.angle_beta   90.00
_cell.angle_gamma   90.00
#
_symmetry.space_group_name_H-M   'P 1'
#
loop_
_entity.id
_entity.type
_entity.pdbx_description
1 polymer ?
#
loop_
_entity_poly.entity_id
_entity_poly.type
_entity_poly.pdbx_seq_one_letter_code
_entity_poly.pdbx_strand_id
1 'polypeptide(L)' 'MGDAFTEITCPTLVLKSDADLERRVKDLDIADKLANGRLVHIPEAGHCVFYDQYDAAYAELRTFLQRV' A
#
# COMPACT_ATOMS: atom_id res chain seq x y z
N MET A 1 -1.56 18.16 -11.41
CA MET A 1 -1.74 16.79 -11.95
C MET A 1 -1.33 15.81 -10.86
N GLY A 2 -2.18 15.34 -9.95
CA GLY A 2 -3.54 15.70 -9.59
C GLY A 2 -3.74 15.23 -8.14
N ASP A 3 -4.39 16.05 -7.31
CA ASP A 3 -4.66 15.82 -5.89
C ASP A 3 -5.77 14.79 -5.63
N ALA A 4 -6.08 13.92 -6.59
CA ALA A 4 -7.20 12.97 -6.52
C ALA A 4 -7.14 12.04 -5.29
N PHE A 5 -5.94 11.78 -4.75
CA PHE A 5 -5.77 11.02 -3.51
C PHE A 5 -6.38 11.72 -2.28
N THR A 6 -6.41 13.05 -2.27
CA THR A 6 -7.01 13.83 -1.17
C THR A 6 -8.54 13.77 -1.15
N GLU A 7 -9.15 13.41 -2.29
CA GLU A 7 -10.60 13.22 -2.40
C GLU A 7 -11.06 11.85 -1.87
N ILE A 8 -10.12 10.93 -1.62
CA ILE A 8 -10.41 9.59 -1.08
C ILE A 8 -10.58 9.70 0.43
N THR A 9 -11.84 9.60 0.88
CA THR A 9 -12.19 9.71 2.30
C THR A 9 -12.31 8.36 3.02
N CYS A 10 -12.49 7.27 2.26
CA CYS A 10 -12.62 5.92 2.82
C CYS A 10 -11.28 5.34 3.30
N PRO A 11 -11.30 4.43 4.29
CA PRO A 11 -10.12 3.63 4.63
C PRO A 11 -9.54 2.96 3.39
N THR A 12 -8.24 3.12 3.16
CA THR A 12 -7.58 2.65 1.94
C THR A 12 -6.33 1.87 2.27
N LEU A 13 -6.18 0.67 1.69
CA LEU A 13 -4.95 -0.11 1.77
C LEU A 13 -4.25 -0.10 0.40
N VAL A 14 -2.97 0.25 0.38
CA VAL A 14 -2.11 0.21 -0.79
C VAL A 14 -1.03 -0.85 -0.55
N LEU A 15 -1.06 -1.93 -1.34
CA LEU A 15 -0.02 -2.94 -1.34
C LEU A 15 0.97 -2.64 -2.46
N LYS A 16 2.27 -2.64 -2.16
CA LYS A 16 3.34 -2.48 -3.15
C LYS A 16 4.34 -3.62 -3.10
N SER A 17 4.96 -3.86 -4.24
CA SER A 17 6.11 -4.73 -4.40
C SER A 17 7.25 -4.30 -3.48
N ASP A 18 8.23 -5.17 -3.25
CA ASP A 18 9.42 -4.73 -2.58
C ASP A 18 10.13 -3.63 -3.39
N ALA A 19 10.78 -2.71 -2.69
CA ALA A 19 11.39 -1.54 -3.30
C ALA A 19 12.52 -1.00 -2.44
N ASP A 20 13.52 -0.41 -3.09
CA ASP A 20 14.62 0.30 -2.43
C ASP A 20 14.14 1.53 -1.66
N LEU A 21 14.96 1.99 -0.71
CA LEU A 21 14.63 3.08 0.20
C LEU A 21 14.14 4.35 -0.53
N GLU A 22 14.82 4.77 -1.59
CA GLU A 22 14.43 5.96 -2.35
C GLU A 22 13.04 5.84 -2.98
N ARG A 23 12.68 4.64 -3.42
CA ARG A 23 11.36 4.36 -3.99
C ARG A 23 10.31 4.29 -2.90
N ARG A 24 10.62 3.65 -1.77
CA ARG A 24 9.74 3.60 -0.59
C ARG A 24 9.39 5.00 -0.08
N VAL A 25 10.36 5.91 0.00
CA VAL A 25 10.12 7.30 0.42
C VAL A 25 9.14 8.01 -0.51
N LYS A 26 9.31 7.88 -1.83
CA LYS A 26 8.39 8.47 -2.82
C LYS A 26 6.99 7.87 -2.72
N ASP A 27 6.91 6.56 -2.49
CA ASP A 27 5.62 5.88 -2.31
C ASP A 27 4.90 6.35 -1.04
N LEU A 28 5.66 6.55 0.05
CA LEU A 28 5.14 7.08 1.31
C LEU A 28 4.65 8.53 1.17
N ASP A 29 5.37 9.40 0.44
CA ASP A 29 4.92 10.78 0.16
C ASP A 29 3.57 10.81 -0.57
N ILE A 30 3.35 9.88 -1.50
CA ILE A 30 2.07 9.76 -2.20
C ILE A 30 0.99 9.20 -1.27
N ALA A 31 1.33 8.20 -0.45
CA ALA A 31 0.40 7.59 0.49
C ALA A 31 -0.01 8.55 1.63
N ASP A 32 0.86 9.48 2.02
CA ASP A 32 0.55 10.52 3.01
C ASP A 32 -0.63 11.41 2.58
N LYS A 33 -0.85 11.55 1.27
CA LYS A 33 -2.00 12.28 0.71
C LYS A 33 -3.33 11.55 0.90
N LEU A 34 -3.30 10.26 1.24
CA LEU A 34 -4.49 9.50 1.62
C LEU A 34 -4.74 9.69 3.12
N ALA A 35 -5.69 10.54 3.48
CA ALA A 35 -5.97 10.87 4.88
C ALA A 35 -6.23 9.64 5.78
N ASN A 36 -6.85 8.60 5.22
CA ASN A 36 -7.10 7.31 5.87
C ASN A 36 -6.41 6.15 5.13
N GLY A 37 -5.27 6.42 4.52
CA GLY A 37 -4.49 5.45 3.76
C GLY A 37 -3.42 4.75 4.57
N ARG A 38 -3.21 3.47 4.28
CA ARG A 38 -2.06 2.70 4.74
C ARG A 38 -1.35 2.12 3.53
N LEU A 39 -0.06 2.39 3.41
CA LEU A 39 0.79 1.77 2.40
C LEU A 39 1.68 0.71 3.04
N VAL A 40 1.75 -0.46 2.43
CA VAL A 40 2.60 -1.57 2.87
C VAL A 40 3.37 -2.13 1.67
N HIS A 41 4.70 -2.15 1.77
CA HIS A 41 5.56 -2.87 0.85
C HIS A 41 5.68 -4.32 1.32
N ILE A 42 5.38 -5.27 0.44
CA ILE A 42 5.53 -6.69 0.72
C ILE A 42 6.96 -7.11 0.34
N PRO A 43 7.77 -7.60 1.29
CA PRO A 43 9.15 -8.00 1.02
C PRO A 43 9.19 -9.11 -0.02
N GLU A 44 10.24 -9.12 -0.83
CA GLU A 44 10.48 -10.09 -1.92
C GLU A 44 9.44 -10.09 -3.05
N ALA A 45 8.34 -9.34 -2.93
CA ALA A 45 7.30 -9.29 -3.95
C ALA A 45 7.72 -8.51 -5.21
N GLY A 46 7.46 -9.09 -6.38
CA GLY A 46 7.50 -8.39 -7.67
C GLY A 46 6.25 -7.57 -7.97
N HIS A 47 6.06 -7.18 -9.24
CA HIS A 47 4.92 -6.34 -9.68
C HIS A 47 3.55 -6.95 -9.32
N CYS A 48 3.43 -8.28 -9.45
CA CYS A 48 2.22 -9.01 -9.12
C CYS A 48 2.26 -9.45 -7.64
N VAL A 49 2.07 -8.51 -6.71
CA VAL A 49 2.26 -8.72 -5.26
C VAL A 49 1.54 -9.96 -4.72
N PHE A 50 0.26 -10.16 -5.05
CA PHE A 50 -0.49 -11.34 -4.61
C PHE A 50 -0.04 -12.65 -5.28
N TYR A 51 0.54 -12.57 -6.48
CA TYR A 51 1.04 -13.75 -7.17
C TYR A 51 2.38 -14.18 -6.58
N ASP A 52 3.24 -13.22 -6.28
CA ASP A 52 4.58 -13.46 -5.77
C ASP A 52 4.55 -13.85 -4.28
N GLN A 53 3.84 -13.07 -3.47
CA GLN A 53 3.79 -13.21 -2.01
C GLN A 53 2.34 -13.24 -1.53
N TYR A 54 1.62 -14.30 -1.92
CA TYR A 54 0.20 -14.44 -1.60
C TYR A 54 -0.09 -14.36 -0.10
N ASP A 55 0.64 -15.14 0.72
CA ASP A 55 0.39 -15.23 2.16
C ASP A 55 0.60 -13.88 2.86
N ALA A 56 1.73 -13.23 2.59
CA ALA A 56 2.05 -11.92 3.16
C ALA A 56 1.06 -10.84 2.71
N ALA A 57 0.72 -10.79 1.41
CA ALA A 57 -0.26 -9.84 0.88
C ALA A 57 -1.66 -10.07 1.46
N TYR A 58 -2.07 -11.33 1.60
CA TYR A 58 -3.36 -11.71 2.14
C TYR A 58 -3.46 -11.45 3.65
N ALA A 59 -2.39 -11.66 4.40
CA ALA A 59 -2.32 -11.32 5.83
C ALA A 59 -2.53 -9.82 6.06
N GLU A 60 -1.90 -8.96 5.26
CA GLU A 60 -2.09 -7.51 5.34
C GLU A 60 -3.52 -7.09 4.96
N LEU A 61 -4.08 -7.71 3.91
CA LEU A 61 -5.48 -7.48 3.53
C LEU A 61 -6.45 -7.86 4.66
N ARG A 62 -6.29 -9.04 5.25
CA ARG A 62 -7.14 -9.48 6.38
C ARG A 62 -6.99 -8.57 7.58
N THR A 63 -5.77 -8.17 7.90
CA THR A 63 -5.50 -7.24 9.00
C THR A 63 -6.17 -5.90 8.78
N PHE A 64 -6.13 -5.37 7.54
CA PHE A 64 -6.84 -4.15 7.19
C PHE A 64 -8.35 -4.30 7.38
N LEU A 65 -8.95 -5.37 6.85
CA LEU A 65 -10.39 -5.62 6.95
C LEU A 65 -10.88 -5.85 8.40
N GLN A 66 -10.02 -6.29 9.31
CA GLN A 66 -10.36 -6.45 10.73
C GLN A 66 -10.29 -5.15 11.54
N ARG A 67 -9.64 -4.11 11.00
CA ARG A 67 -9.44 -2.82 11.68
C ARG A 67 -10.43 -1.75 11.24
N VAL A 68 -11.20 -2.02 10.18
CA VAL A 68 -12.29 -1.17 9.66
C VAL A 68 -13.61 -1.67 10.23
#